data_AF-A0A518WCJ3-F1
#
_entry.id   AF-A0A518WCJ3-F1
#
_cell.length_a   1.000
_cell.length_b   1.000
_cell.length_c   1.000
_cell.angle_alpha   90.00
_cell.angle_beta   90.00
_cell.angle_gamma   90.00
#
_symmetry.space_group_name_H-M   'P 1'
#
loop_
_entity.id
_entity.type
_entity.pdbx_description
1 polymer ?
#
loop_
_entity_poly.entity_id
_entity_poly.type
_entity_poly.pdbx_seq_one_letter_code
_entity_poly.pdbx_strand_id
1 'polypeptide(L)'
;MGQARWVAVVPVKRLRAAKSRLRGALPAVPHEELALALVADTVGAALACPAVAEVLVVTVDPQVAATVGAAGARVVPDRPDAGLNAALRHGVEVAAADDGRNWLAALTADLPALRPAELAAALHAVTSGPPGVRRFVADAPGTGTVLLTTPPGVPLAPRFGAGSAAAHLASGAVPLPGVWPSLRRDVDTAADLADAARLGLGPATGALTGVLPAAPGRAARRPRTGRPVYGAGMQGTVATFDAQSRTGVLLLDDGTELPFPARAFDASGLRLLRLGQRLTVHTDPDGGVVRVTLPTMV
;
A
#
# COMPACT_ATOMS: atom_id res chain seq x y z
N MET A 1 -20.22 -19.10 -11.65
CA MET A 1 -19.45 -18.02 -12.31
C MET A 1 -18.02 -18.13 -11.83
N GLY A 2 -17.05 -18.32 -12.73
CA GLY A 2 -15.64 -18.42 -12.36
C GLY A 2 -15.13 -17.09 -11.79
N GLN A 3 -14.21 -17.16 -10.83
CA GLN A 3 -13.55 -15.99 -10.26
C GLN A 3 -12.80 -15.23 -11.36
N ALA A 4 -12.81 -13.89 -11.30
CA ALA A 4 -12.07 -13.05 -12.24
C ALA A 4 -10.58 -13.39 -12.19
N ARG A 5 -9.99 -13.75 -13.33
CA ARG A 5 -8.56 -14.00 -13.48
C ARG A 5 -7.85 -12.69 -13.76
N TRP A 6 -7.00 -12.23 -12.84
CA TRP A 6 -6.24 -10.99 -13.01
C TRP A 6 -4.82 -11.24 -13.49
N VAL A 7 -4.38 -10.43 -14.45
CA VAL A 7 -2.96 -10.30 -14.82
C VAL A 7 -2.50 -8.89 -14.46
N ALA A 8 -1.49 -8.82 -13.58
CA ALA A 8 -0.85 -7.55 -13.23
C ALA A 8 0.26 -7.24 -14.23
N VAL A 9 0.24 -6.05 -14.83
CA VAL A 9 1.26 -5.56 -15.77
C VAL A 9 2.05 -4.46 -15.08
N VAL A 10 3.34 -4.69 -14.87
CA VAL A 10 4.25 -3.79 -14.14
C VAL A 10 5.33 -3.27 -15.10
N PRO A 11 5.28 -2.00 -15.54
CA PRO A 11 6.30 -1.44 -16.41
C PRO A 11 7.50 -0.98 -15.59
N VAL A 12 8.70 -1.40 -15.99
CA VAL A 12 9.95 -1.02 -15.29
C VAL A 12 10.95 -0.49 -16.31
N LYS A 13 11.28 0.80 -16.17
CA LYS A 13 12.36 1.44 -16.94
C LYS A 13 13.72 0.97 -16.42
N ARG A 14 14.77 1.21 -17.22
CA ARG A 14 16.16 1.01 -16.80
C ARG A 14 16.46 1.73 -15.47
N LEU A 15 17.07 1.01 -14.52
CA LEU A 15 17.26 1.47 -13.14
C LEU A 15 17.98 2.82 -13.04
N ARG A 16 19.04 2.99 -13.85
CA ARG A 16 19.84 4.23 -13.94
C ARG A 16 19.06 5.50 -14.32
N ALA A 17 17.96 5.33 -15.06
CA ALA A 17 17.11 6.41 -15.56
C ALA A 17 15.83 6.59 -14.73
N ALA A 18 15.51 5.63 -13.85
CA ALA A 18 14.37 5.71 -12.96
C ALA A 18 14.65 6.69 -11.81
N LYS A 19 13.60 7.38 -11.34
CA LYS A 19 13.56 8.08 -10.05
C LYS A 19 14.80 8.90 -9.69
N SER A 20 15.28 9.75 -10.59
CA SER A 20 16.48 10.57 -10.34
C SER A 20 16.41 11.41 -9.05
N ARG A 21 15.20 11.72 -8.59
CA ARG A 21 14.88 12.39 -7.31
C ARG A 21 15.23 11.58 -6.05
N LEU A 22 15.44 10.26 -6.16
CA LEU A 22 15.89 9.39 -5.07
C LEU A 22 17.41 9.27 -4.96
N ARG A 23 18.18 9.87 -5.86
CA ARG A 23 19.65 9.82 -5.78
C ARG A 23 20.12 10.46 -4.47
N GLY A 24 20.82 9.68 -3.67
CA GLY A 24 21.30 10.12 -2.34
C GLY A 24 20.23 10.09 -1.24
N ALA A 25 19.02 9.55 -1.49
CA ALA A 25 18.01 9.35 -0.45
C ALA A 25 18.54 8.44 0.69
N LEU A 26 19.41 7.48 0.33
CA LEU A 26 20.19 6.67 1.26
C LEU A 26 21.67 6.89 0.94
N PRO A 27 22.43 7.63 1.78
CA PRO A 27 23.80 8.06 1.45
C PRO A 27 24.80 6.93 1.14
N ALA A 28 24.57 5.73 1.66
CA ALA A 28 25.44 4.57 1.49
C ALA A 28 24.93 3.53 0.48
N VAL A 29 23.77 3.77 -0.15
CA VAL A 29 23.11 2.80 -1.04
C VAL A 29 23.12 3.35 -2.47
N PRO A 30 23.69 2.60 -3.44
CA PRO A 30 23.60 2.94 -4.86
C PRO A 30 22.15 3.15 -5.31
N HIS A 31 21.94 4.13 -6.17
CA HIS A 31 20.60 4.47 -6.67
C HIS A 31 19.93 3.30 -7.39
N GLU A 32 20.68 2.54 -8.20
CA GLU A 32 20.14 1.38 -8.89
C GLU A 32 19.71 0.26 -7.94
N GLU A 33 20.42 0.11 -6.81
CA GLU A 33 20.11 -0.91 -5.80
C GLU A 33 18.80 -0.57 -5.08
N LEU A 34 18.62 0.69 -4.67
CA LEU A 34 17.34 1.16 -4.12
C LEU A 34 16.22 1.00 -5.15
N ALA A 35 16.43 1.45 -6.40
CA ALA A 35 15.42 1.34 -7.44
C ALA A 35 15.00 -0.13 -7.70
N LEU A 36 15.95 -1.07 -7.68
CA LEU A 36 15.67 -2.49 -7.82
C LEU A 36 14.90 -3.04 -6.61
N ALA A 37 15.25 -2.63 -5.40
CA ALA A 37 14.56 -3.06 -4.19
C ALA A 37 13.08 -2.64 -4.19
N LEU A 38 12.78 -1.40 -4.62
CA LEU A 38 11.41 -0.92 -4.79
C LEU A 38 10.61 -1.81 -5.76
N VAL A 39 11.22 -2.17 -6.88
CA VAL A 39 10.61 -3.06 -7.90
C VAL A 39 10.39 -4.46 -7.34
N ALA A 40 11.41 -5.01 -6.66
CA ALA A 40 11.35 -6.36 -6.08
C ALA A 40 10.23 -6.47 -5.04
N ASP A 41 10.08 -5.49 -4.16
CA ASP A 41 9.02 -5.49 -3.15
C ASP A 41 7.63 -5.32 -3.78
N THR A 42 7.49 -4.44 -4.77
CA THR A 42 6.22 -4.22 -5.48
C THR A 42 5.77 -5.49 -6.21
N VAL A 43 6.68 -6.10 -6.97
CA VAL A 43 6.41 -7.34 -7.73
C VAL A 43 6.18 -8.51 -6.78
N GLY A 44 6.97 -8.64 -5.71
CA GLY A 44 6.78 -9.67 -4.68
C GLY A 44 5.40 -9.59 -4.04
N ALA A 45 4.93 -8.38 -3.71
CA ALA A 45 3.59 -8.18 -3.17
C ALA A 45 2.47 -8.50 -4.19
N ALA A 46 2.68 -8.16 -5.47
CA ALA A 46 1.75 -8.52 -6.54
C ALA A 46 1.67 -10.04 -6.76
N LEU A 47 2.81 -10.75 -6.72
CA LEU A 47 2.88 -12.21 -6.83
C LEU A 47 2.22 -12.90 -5.63
N ALA A 48 2.35 -12.34 -4.42
CA ALA A 48 1.71 -12.86 -3.21
C ALA A 48 0.22 -12.51 -3.11
N CYS A 49 -0.34 -11.73 -4.05
CA CYS A 49 -1.75 -11.35 -4.04
C CYS A 49 -2.63 -12.49 -4.55
N PRO A 50 -3.56 -13.02 -3.74
CA PRO A 50 -4.36 -14.19 -4.12
C PRO A 50 -5.34 -13.95 -5.29
N ALA A 51 -5.63 -12.68 -5.60
CA ALA A 51 -6.48 -12.32 -6.74
C ALA A 51 -5.70 -12.31 -8.07
N VAL A 52 -4.37 -12.18 -8.03
CA VAL A 52 -3.50 -12.06 -9.20
C VAL A 52 -3.04 -13.45 -9.63
N ALA A 53 -3.43 -13.85 -10.84
CA ALA A 53 -3.07 -15.15 -11.39
C ALA A 53 -1.70 -15.13 -12.08
N GLU A 54 -1.26 -13.98 -12.57
CA GLU A 54 0.02 -13.79 -13.26
C GLU A 54 0.50 -12.36 -13.09
N VAL A 55 1.82 -12.19 -12.93
CA VAL A 55 2.49 -10.88 -12.96
C VAL A 55 3.41 -10.84 -14.17
N LEU A 56 3.19 -9.84 -15.03
CA LEU A 56 3.94 -9.57 -16.23
C LEU A 56 4.75 -8.29 -16.05
N VAL A 57 6.07 -8.39 -16.10
CA VAL A 57 6.98 -7.25 -15.94
C VAL A 57 7.52 -6.85 -17.31
N VAL A 58 7.25 -5.62 -17.74
CA VAL A 58 7.70 -5.07 -19.02
C VAL A 58 8.99 -4.29 -18.79
N THR A 59 10.13 -4.81 -19.26
CA THR A 59 11.45 -4.20 -19.02
C THR A 59 12.49 -4.61 -20.07
N VAL A 60 13.50 -3.76 -20.27
CA VAL A 60 14.75 -4.08 -21.00
C VAL A 60 15.97 -4.10 -20.07
N ASP A 61 15.77 -3.91 -18.77
CA ASP A 61 16.84 -3.93 -17.78
C ASP A 61 17.15 -5.39 -17.38
N PRO A 62 18.35 -5.91 -17.65
CA PRO A 62 18.68 -7.30 -17.40
C PRO A 62 18.70 -7.65 -15.91
N GLN A 63 19.03 -6.68 -15.05
CA GLN A 63 19.06 -6.91 -13.60
C GLN A 63 17.62 -7.03 -13.07
N VAL A 64 16.73 -6.14 -13.51
CA VAL A 64 15.29 -6.26 -13.20
C VAL A 64 14.74 -7.59 -13.70
N ALA A 65 15.00 -7.94 -14.97
CA ALA A 65 14.52 -9.18 -15.58
C ALA A 65 14.96 -10.42 -14.80
N ALA A 66 16.24 -10.48 -14.40
CA ALA A 66 16.75 -11.59 -13.60
C ALA A 66 16.09 -11.66 -12.22
N THR A 67 15.99 -10.54 -11.50
CA THR A 67 15.41 -10.48 -10.14
C THR A 67 13.94 -10.87 -10.14
N VAL A 68 13.11 -10.28 -11.00
CA VAL A 68 11.66 -10.55 -11.02
C VAL A 68 11.34 -11.91 -11.63
N GLY A 69 12.15 -12.37 -12.59
CA GLY A 69 12.02 -13.70 -13.17
C GLY A 69 12.31 -14.80 -12.14
N ALA A 70 13.35 -14.63 -11.32
CA ALA A 70 13.65 -15.53 -10.21
C ALA A 70 12.54 -15.57 -9.14
N ALA A 71 11.80 -14.46 -8.97
CA ALA A 71 10.64 -14.39 -8.08
C ALA A 71 9.37 -15.05 -8.66
N GLY A 72 9.34 -15.37 -9.96
CA GLY A 72 8.20 -16.01 -10.63
C GLY A 72 7.36 -15.09 -11.52
N ALA A 73 7.78 -13.85 -11.75
CA ALA A 73 7.11 -12.97 -12.71
C ALA A 73 7.51 -13.31 -14.16
N ARG A 74 6.56 -13.18 -15.08
CA ARG A 74 6.83 -13.30 -16.52
C ARG A 74 7.46 -12.02 -17.04
N VAL A 75 8.66 -12.12 -17.61
CA VAL A 75 9.36 -10.96 -18.19
C VAL A 75 8.98 -10.78 -19.66
N VAL A 76 8.62 -9.56 -20.03
CA VAL A 76 8.38 -9.14 -21.40
C VAL A 76 9.34 -8.02 -21.79
N PRO A 77 10.09 -8.14 -22.91
CA PRO A 77 10.98 -7.09 -23.36
C PRO A 77 10.24 -5.78 -23.69
N ASP A 78 10.64 -4.66 -23.08
CA ASP A 78 10.15 -3.32 -23.46
C ASP A 78 10.82 -2.82 -24.74
N ARG A 79 10.38 -3.31 -25.91
CA ARG A 79 10.89 -2.87 -27.21
C ARG A 79 9.79 -2.13 -27.97
N PRO A 80 10.02 -0.89 -28.44
CA PRO A 80 11.31 -0.19 -28.55
C PRO A 80 11.66 0.76 -27.39
N ASP A 81 11.19 0.56 -26.15
CA ASP A 81 11.37 1.50 -25.02
C ASP A 81 10.79 2.90 -25.34
N ALA A 82 9.56 2.91 -25.86
CA ALA A 82 8.86 4.13 -26.27
C ALA A 82 8.16 4.86 -25.08
N GLY A 83 8.58 4.56 -23.86
CA GLY A 83 8.08 5.16 -22.63
C GLY A 83 6.91 4.43 -21.96
N LEU A 84 6.55 4.92 -20.76
CA LEU A 84 5.69 4.24 -19.79
C LEU A 84 4.35 3.76 -20.35
N ASN A 85 3.60 4.66 -21.01
CA ASN A 85 2.28 4.31 -21.55
C ASN A 85 2.37 3.35 -22.74
N ALA A 86 3.49 3.31 -23.47
CA ALA A 86 3.72 2.36 -24.56
C ALA A 86 4.06 0.97 -24.00
N ALA A 87 4.94 0.91 -22.99
CA ALA A 87 5.26 -0.33 -22.28
C ALA A 87 4.00 -0.98 -21.68
N LEU A 88 3.12 -0.19 -21.05
CA LEU A 88 1.86 -0.68 -20.51
C LEU A 88 0.91 -1.23 -21.58
N ARG A 89 0.79 -0.54 -22.73
CA ARG A 89 -0.01 -1.03 -23.86
C ARG A 89 0.53 -2.35 -24.37
N HIS A 90 1.84 -2.44 -24.58
CA HIS A 90 2.49 -3.66 -25.02
C HIS A 90 2.29 -4.83 -24.04
N GLY A 91 2.50 -4.60 -22.73
CA GLY A 91 2.28 -5.64 -21.72
C GLY A 91 0.83 -6.12 -21.64
N VAL A 92 -0.13 -5.21 -21.80
CA VAL A 92 -1.56 -5.54 -21.88
C VAL A 92 -1.88 -6.38 -23.11
N GLU A 93 -1.35 -6.03 -24.28
CA GLU A 93 -1.53 -6.81 -25.51
C GLU A 93 -0.99 -8.23 -25.35
N VAL A 94 0.18 -8.39 -24.73
CA VAL A 94 0.76 -9.71 -24.42
C VAL A 94 -0.08 -10.49 -23.40
N ALA A 95 -0.61 -9.83 -22.37
CA ALA A 95 -1.46 -10.45 -21.35
C ALA A 95 -2.87 -10.84 -21.86
N ALA A 96 -3.36 -10.16 -22.90
CA ALA A 96 -4.67 -10.42 -23.50
C ALA A 96 -4.68 -11.61 -24.48
N ALA A 97 -3.50 -12.07 -24.92
CA ALA A 97 -3.36 -13.05 -26.00
C ALA A 97 -3.89 -14.47 -25.66
N ASP A 98 -4.06 -14.83 -24.39
CA ASP A 98 -4.35 -16.22 -24.00
C ASP A 98 -5.81 -16.67 -24.20
N ASP A 99 -6.80 -15.77 -24.08
CA ASP A 99 -8.21 -16.05 -24.43
C ASP A 99 -9.10 -14.79 -24.41
N GLY A 100 -8.52 -13.60 -24.23
CA GLY A 100 -9.25 -12.34 -24.10
C GLY A 100 -10.15 -12.22 -22.86
N ARG A 101 -10.10 -13.16 -21.90
CA ARG A 101 -10.97 -13.16 -20.70
C ARG A 101 -10.29 -12.63 -19.44
N ASN A 102 -8.99 -12.32 -19.52
CA ASN A 102 -8.24 -11.79 -18.40
C ASN A 102 -8.67 -10.37 -18.06
N TRP A 103 -8.85 -10.12 -16.76
CA TRP A 103 -8.88 -8.76 -16.22
C TRP A 103 -7.44 -8.27 -16.11
N LEU A 104 -7.20 -7.01 -16.48
CA LEU A 104 -5.84 -6.47 -16.53
C LEU A 104 -5.68 -5.34 -15.54
N ALA A 105 -4.57 -5.36 -14.81
CA ALA A 105 -4.20 -4.38 -13.79
C ALA A 105 -2.82 -3.81 -14.10
N ALA A 106 -2.77 -2.58 -14.62
CA ALA A 106 -1.52 -1.82 -14.75
C ALA A 106 -1.14 -1.23 -13.38
N LEU A 107 -0.02 -1.67 -12.82
CA LEU A 107 0.47 -1.28 -11.50
C LEU A 107 1.84 -0.59 -11.65
N THR A 108 2.08 0.49 -10.93
CA THR A 108 3.42 1.11 -10.88
C THR A 108 4.42 0.19 -10.16
N ALA A 109 5.72 0.46 -10.32
CA ALA A 109 6.78 -0.45 -9.86
C ALA A 109 7.52 0.07 -8.61
N ASP A 110 6.85 0.89 -7.82
CA ASP A 110 7.47 1.75 -6.81
C ASP A 110 6.68 1.87 -5.53
N LEU A 111 5.99 0.79 -5.18
CA LEU A 111 5.15 0.64 -4.01
C LEU A 111 5.85 -0.31 -3.02
N PRO A 112 6.98 0.06 -2.41
CA PRO A 112 7.77 -0.86 -1.59
C PRO A 112 7.05 -1.31 -0.32
N ALA A 113 6.01 -0.60 0.12
CA ALA A 113 5.20 -0.98 1.27
C ALA A 113 3.97 -1.82 0.88
N LEU A 114 3.74 -2.08 -0.41
CA LEU A 114 2.51 -2.69 -0.93
C LEU A 114 2.15 -3.98 -0.19
N ARG A 115 0.94 -4.02 0.36
CA ARG A 115 0.40 -5.22 1.01
C ARG A 115 -0.44 -6.02 0.00
N PRO A 116 -0.20 -7.35 -0.12
CA PRO A 116 -1.00 -8.21 -1.01
C PRO A 116 -2.51 -8.14 -0.74
N ALA A 117 -2.89 -8.01 0.55
CA ALA A 117 -4.29 -7.90 0.96
C ALA A 117 -4.96 -6.60 0.47
N GLU A 118 -4.23 -5.48 0.45
CA GLU A 118 -4.77 -4.21 -0.05
C GLU A 118 -4.93 -4.23 -1.58
N LEU A 119 -3.98 -4.82 -2.29
CA LEU A 119 -4.14 -5.07 -3.73
C LEU A 119 -5.35 -5.98 -4.01
N ALA A 120 -5.49 -7.09 -3.28
CA ALA A 120 -6.63 -7.99 -3.43
C ALA A 120 -7.97 -7.28 -3.18
N ALA A 121 -8.05 -6.46 -2.13
CA ALA A 121 -9.24 -5.67 -1.82
C ALA A 121 -9.57 -4.66 -2.93
N ALA A 122 -8.56 -3.99 -3.50
CA ALA A 122 -8.75 -3.08 -4.64
C ALA A 122 -9.27 -3.81 -5.88
N LEU A 123 -8.68 -4.95 -6.25
CA LEU A 123 -9.12 -5.75 -7.39
C LEU A 123 -10.54 -6.32 -7.19
N HIS A 124 -10.86 -6.76 -5.97
CA HIS A 124 -12.22 -7.23 -5.63
C HIS A 124 -13.27 -6.11 -5.72
N ALA A 125 -12.93 -4.89 -5.30
CA ALA A 125 -13.79 -3.73 -5.43
C ALA A 125 -14.08 -3.38 -6.90
N VAL A 126 -13.13 -3.66 -7.82
CA VAL A 126 -13.38 -3.52 -9.26
C VAL A 126 -14.46 -4.48 -9.74
N THR A 127 -14.33 -5.77 -9.40
CA THR A 127 -15.24 -6.82 -9.85
C THR A 127 -16.63 -6.76 -9.22
N SER A 128 -16.74 -6.12 -8.05
CA SER A 128 -18.02 -5.97 -7.33
C SER A 128 -18.81 -4.72 -7.75
N GLY A 129 -18.18 -3.80 -8.47
CA GLY A 129 -18.84 -2.60 -9.00
C GLY A 129 -19.50 -2.85 -10.37
N PRO A 130 -20.08 -1.80 -10.98
CA PRO A 130 -20.61 -1.87 -12.35
C PRO A 130 -19.63 -2.51 -13.34
N PRO A 131 -20.07 -3.46 -14.18
CA PRO A 131 -19.22 -4.11 -15.16
C PRO A 131 -18.85 -3.17 -16.31
N GLY A 132 -17.83 -3.54 -17.09
CA GLY A 132 -17.49 -2.85 -18.34
C GLY A 132 -16.81 -1.48 -18.18
N VAL A 133 -16.42 -1.09 -16.97
CA VAL A 133 -15.81 0.22 -16.70
C VAL A 133 -14.38 0.05 -16.17
N ARG A 134 -13.47 0.86 -16.71
CA ARG A 134 -12.10 0.98 -16.20
C ARG A 134 -12.10 1.64 -14.83
N ARG A 135 -11.22 1.19 -13.94
CA ARG A 135 -11.11 1.80 -12.61
C ARG A 135 -9.68 2.09 -12.23
N PHE A 136 -9.45 3.10 -11.41
CA PHE A 136 -8.10 3.44 -10.99
C PHE A 136 -8.02 3.75 -9.49
N VAL A 137 -6.81 3.62 -8.95
CA VAL A 137 -6.44 4.08 -7.61
C VAL A 137 -5.43 5.21 -7.78
N ALA A 138 -5.76 6.37 -7.22
CA ALA A 138 -4.84 7.51 -7.17
C ALA A 138 -3.72 7.25 -6.14
N ASP A 139 -2.56 7.87 -6.35
CA ASP A 139 -1.48 7.96 -5.36
C ASP A 139 -1.96 8.66 -4.07
N ALA A 140 -1.10 8.71 -3.05
CA ALA A 140 -1.43 9.31 -1.75
C ALA A 140 -1.71 10.82 -1.85
N PRO A 141 -0.97 11.63 -2.63
CA PRO A 141 -1.33 13.03 -2.90
C PRO A 141 -2.62 13.22 -3.73
N GLY A 142 -3.07 12.19 -4.45
CA GLY A 142 -4.28 12.22 -5.28
C GLY A 142 -4.09 12.76 -6.71
N THR A 143 -2.84 13.00 -7.13
CA THR A 143 -2.52 13.61 -8.44
C THR A 143 -2.08 12.58 -9.48
N GLY A 144 -1.39 11.54 -9.04
CA GLY A 144 -0.91 10.42 -9.82
C GLY A 144 -1.84 9.21 -9.76
N THR A 145 -1.51 8.16 -10.50
CA THR A 145 -2.21 6.88 -10.49
C THR A 145 -1.21 5.78 -10.22
N VAL A 146 -1.51 4.93 -9.25
CA VAL A 146 -0.69 3.76 -8.85
C VAL A 146 -1.21 2.46 -9.46
N LEU A 147 -2.52 2.38 -9.70
CA LEU A 147 -3.21 1.23 -10.27
C LEU A 147 -4.26 1.69 -11.27
N LEU A 148 -4.27 1.12 -12.47
CA LEU A 148 -5.34 1.25 -13.47
C LEU A 148 -5.78 -0.13 -13.90
N THR A 149 -7.08 -0.39 -13.90
CA THR A 149 -7.67 -1.68 -14.21
C THR A 149 -8.62 -1.58 -15.38
N THR A 150 -8.71 -2.66 -16.16
CA THR A 150 -9.68 -2.77 -17.25
C THR A 150 -10.30 -4.17 -17.29
N PRO A 151 -11.63 -4.28 -17.52
CA PRO A 151 -12.27 -5.56 -17.77
C PRO A 151 -11.86 -6.15 -19.13
N PRO A 152 -12.12 -7.46 -19.33
CA PRO A 152 -12.00 -8.11 -20.63
C PRO A 152 -12.69 -7.33 -21.76
N GLY A 153 -12.02 -7.24 -22.92
CA GLY A 153 -12.56 -6.57 -24.11
C GLY A 153 -12.56 -5.04 -24.08
N VAL A 154 -12.18 -4.40 -22.96
CA VAL A 154 -12.06 -2.94 -22.86
C VAL A 154 -10.58 -2.53 -22.91
N PRO A 155 -10.18 -1.63 -23.84
CA PRO A 155 -8.80 -1.17 -23.91
C PRO A 155 -8.35 -0.47 -22.62
N LEU A 156 -7.17 -0.80 -22.09
CA LEU A 156 -6.64 -0.16 -20.87
C LEU A 156 -6.55 1.37 -21.02
N ALA A 157 -6.17 1.86 -22.20
CA ALA A 157 -5.96 3.28 -22.53
C ALA A 157 -5.21 4.07 -21.41
N PRO A 158 -3.96 3.66 -21.09
CA PRO A 158 -3.18 4.27 -20.01
C PRO A 158 -2.79 5.72 -20.33
N ARG A 159 -2.79 6.56 -19.29
CA ARG A 159 -2.43 7.99 -19.28
C ARG A 159 -1.58 8.32 -18.05
N PHE A 160 -0.66 7.42 -17.69
CA PHE A 160 0.27 7.62 -16.57
C PHE A 160 1.26 8.77 -16.87
N GLY A 161 1.69 9.44 -15.80
CA GLY A 161 2.48 10.68 -15.85
C GLY A 161 1.95 11.71 -14.86
N ALA A 162 2.44 12.95 -14.97
CA ALA A 162 1.98 14.07 -14.16
C ALA A 162 0.47 14.32 -14.38
N GLY A 163 -0.28 14.46 -13.29
CA GLY A 163 -1.74 14.66 -13.34
C GLY A 163 -2.53 13.46 -13.87
N SER A 164 -1.95 12.25 -13.82
CA SER A 164 -2.57 11.05 -14.39
C SER A 164 -3.90 10.68 -13.75
N ALA A 165 -4.15 11.01 -12.49
CA ALA A 165 -5.48 10.80 -11.88
C ALA A 165 -6.58 11.57 -12.64
N ALA A 166 -6.35 12.86 -12.90
CA ALA A 166 -7.27 13.69 -13.67
C ALA A 166 -7.38 13.22 -15.12
N ALA A 167 -6.27 12.80 -15.74
CA ALA A 167 -6.29 12.28 -17.11
C ALA A 167 -7.07 10.96 -17.23
N HIS A 168 -6.95 10.06 -16.26
CA HIS A 168 -7.72 8.81 -16.23
C HIS A 168 -9.21 9.08 -16.00
N LEU A 169 -9.55 9.98 -15.07
CA LEU A 169 -10.92 10.42 -14.85
C LEU A 169 -11.55 11.01 -16.12
N ALA A 170 -10.85 11.94 -16.78
CA ALA A 170 -11.31 12.55 -18.03
C ALA A 170 -11.45 11.54 -19.18
N SER A 171 -10.69 10.44 -19.15
CA SER A 171 -10.83 9.35 -20.12
C SER A 171 -11.99 8.39 -19.83
N GLY A 172 -12.75 8.61 -18.74
CA GLY A 172 -13.88 7.78 -18.35
C GLY A 172 -13.55 6.62 -17.39
N ALA A 173 -12.34 6.59 -16.82
CA ALA A 173 -12.04 5.67 -15.73
C ALA A 173 -12.62 6.19 -14.41
N VAL A 174 -13.12 5.29 -13.57
CA VAL A 174 -13.76 5.64 -12.29
C VAL A 174 -12.79 5.43 -11.12
N PRO A 175 -12.62 6.39 -10.21
CA PRO A 175 -11.76 6.21 -9.04
C PRO A 175 -12.35 5.17 -8.07
N LEU A 176 -11.48 4.35 -7.49
CA LEU A 176 -11.85 3.47 -6.39
C LEU A 176 -11.73 4.21 -5.04
N PRO A 177 -12.78 4.21 -4.20
CA PRO A 177 -12.80 4.97 -2.94
C PRO A 177 -12.15 4.23 -1.76
N GLY A 178 -11.50 3.09 -1.98
CA GLY A 178 -10.96 2.28 -0.88
C GLY A 178 -9.77 2.92 -0.15
N VAL A 179 -9.65 2.58 1.14
CA VAL A 179 -8.55 2.97 2.01
C VAL A 179 -7.46 1.90 1.93
N TRP A 180 -6.44 2.17 1.10
CA TRP A 180 -5.32 1.26 0.83
C TRP A 180 -4.01 2.03 0.91
N PRO A 181 -3.57 2.46 2.11
CA PRO A 181 -2.42 3.35 2.27
C PRO A 181 -1.13 2.76 1.69
N SER A 182 -0.94 1.43 1.75
CA SER A 182 0.24 0.78 1.18
C SER A 182 0.21 0.71 -0.34
N LEU A 183 -0.99 0.59 -0.94
CA LEU A 183 -1.17 0.63 -2.39
C LEU A 183 -1.02 2.04 -2.95
N ARG A 184 -1.41 3.06 -2.18
CA ARG A 184 -1.38 4.47 -2.60
C ARG A 184 -0.01 5.13 -2.45
N ARG A 185 0.93 4.51 -1.73
CA ARG A 185 2.23 5.13 -1.41
C ARG A 185 3.32 4.68 -2.39
N ASP A 186 3.39 5.37 -3.52
CA ASP A 186 4.56 5.35 -4.38
C ASP A 186 5.72 6.15 -3.77
N VAL A 187 6.93 5.80 -4.19
CA VAL A 187 8.17 6.41 -3.69
C VAL A 187 8.92 7.07 -4.83
N ASP A 188 8.85 8.41 -4.88
CA ASP A 188 9.58 9.25 -5.83
C ASP A 188 10.68 10.09 -5.16
N THR A 189 10.55 10.38 -3.87
CA THR A 189 11.45 11.22 -3.09
C THR A 189 11.87 10.54 -1.77
N ALA A 190 12.89 11.08 -1.12
CA ALA A 190 13.32 10.60 0.20
C ALA A 190 12.22 10.74 1.27
N ALA A 191 11.37 11.76 1.15
CA ALA A 191 10.20 11.93 2.04
C ALA A 191 9.18 10.80 1.81
N ASP A 192 8.90 10.45 0.55
CA ASP A 192 8.00 9.35 0.23
C ASP A 192 8.54 8.01 0.74
N LEU A 193 9.86 7.80 0.66
CA LEU A 193 10.51 6.60 1.21
C LEU A 193 10.33 6.53 2.73
N ALA A 194 10.51 7.65 3.44
CA ALA A 194 10.28 7.72 4.89
C ALA A 194 8.80 7.49 5.24
N ASP A 195 7.86 7.97 4.41
CA ASP A 195 6.43 7.72 4.57
C ASP A 195 6.08 6.24 4.34
N ALA A 196 6.62 5.63 3.29
CA ALA A 196 6.49 4.20 3.02
C ALA A 196 7.09 3.35 4.16
N ALA A 197 8.21 3.80 4.75
CA ALA A 197 8.82 3.13 5.89
C ALA A 197 7.88 3.03 7.10
N ARG A 198 7.08 4.06 7.37
CA ARG A 198 6.08 4.03 8.45
C ARG A 198 4.92 3.07 8.17
N LEU A 199 4.66 2.72 6.91
CA LEU A 199 3.67 1.71 6.53
C LEU A 199 4.21 0.27 6.61
N GLY A 200 5.53 0.12 6.70
CA GLY A 200 6.26 -1.15 6.68
C GLY A 200 6.73 -1.49 5.27
N LEU A 201 8.03 -1.38 5.04
CA LEU A 201 8.66 -1.74 3.77
C LEU A 201 8.69 -3.26 3.57
N GLY A 202 8.70 -3.66 2.31
CA GLY A 202 9.03 -5.01 1.89
C GLY A 202 10.49 -5.37 2.21
N PRO A 203 10.83 -6.66 2.14
CA PRO A 203 12.11 -7.18 2.61
C PRO A 203 13.31 -6.58 1.88
N ALA A 204 13.21 -6.31 0.57
CA ALA A 204 14.35 -5.80 -0.19
C ALA A 204 14.67 -4.35 0.20
N THR A 205 13.66 -3.48 0.26
CA THR A 205 13.84 -2.06 0.62
C THR A 205 14.12 -1.90 2.12
N GLY A 206 13.50 -2.74 2.97
CA GLY A 206 13.76 -2.78 4.40
C GLY A 206 15.23 -3.09 4.72
N ALA A 207 15.82 -4.07 4.04
CA ALA A 207 17.23 -4.43 4.21
C ALA A 207 18.20 -3.25 3.93
N LEU A 208 17.87 -2.40 2.96
CA LEU A 208 18.69 -1.23 2.59
C LEU A 208 18.57 -0.06 3.56
N THR A 209 17.44 0.05 4.27
CA THR A 209 17.17 1.14 5.21
C THR A 209 17.63 0.84 6.63
N GLY A 210 18.06 -0.40 6.91
CA GLY A 210 18.35 -0.85 8.27
C GLY A 210 17.11 -0.98 9.16
N VAL A 211 15.91 -0.84 8.56
CA VAL A 211 14.62 -1.04 9.23
C VAL A 211 14.22 -2.50 9.03
N LEU A 212 14.29 -3.31 10.09
CA LEU A 212 13.84 -4.70 10.04
C LEU A 212 12.35 -4.75 9.62
N PRO A 213 11.95 -5.68 8.72
CA PRO A 213 10.56 -5.81 8.33
C PRO A 213 9.69 -6.14 9.55
N ALA A 214 8.57 -5.44 9.69
CA ALA A 214 7.51 -5.85 10.61
C ALA A 214 7.07 -7.27 10.21
N ALA A 215 7.08 -8.20 11.16
CA ALA A 215 6.72 -9.59 10.91
C ALA A 215 5.34 -9.67 10.21
N PRO A 216 5.15 -10.60 9.24
CA PRO A 216 3.85 -10.75 8.59
C PRO A 216 2.80 -11.08 9.66
N GLY A 217 1.83 -10.18 9.82
CA GLY A 217 0.71 -10.35 10.72
C GLY A 217 0.05 -11.70 10.46
N ARG A 218 0.24 -12.63 11.40
CA ARG A 218 -0.46 -13.93 11.38
C ARG A 218 -1.95 -13.64 11.33
N ALA A 219 -2.61 -14.22 10.33
CA ALA A 219 -4.06 -14.23 10.18
C ALA A 219 -4.73 -14.48 11.54
N ALA A 220 -5.67 -13.59 11.88
CA ALA A 220 -6.49 -13.68 13.08
C ALA A 220 -7.10 -15.09 13.18
N ARG A 221 -6.53 -15.90 14.07
CA ARG A 221 -7.05 -17.22 14.42
C ARG A 221 -8.34 -16.96 15.20
N ARG A 222 -9.49 -17.37 14.62
CA ARG A 222 -10.82 -17.31 15.26
C ARG A 222 -10.72 -17.71 16.74
N PRO A 223 -11.21 -16.88 17.69
CA PRO A 223 -11.32 -17.32 19.07
C PRO A 223 -12.41 -18.37 19.17
N ARG A 224 -12.05 -19.54 19.71
CA ARG A 224 -13.02 -20.51 20.23
C ARG A 224 -13.69 -19.88 21.45
N THR A 225 -14.99 -20.09 21.53
CA THR A 225 -15.91 -19.61 22.56
C THR A 225 -15.43 -19.89 23.99
N GLY A 226 -15.33 -18.84 24.80
CA GLY A 226 -15.07 -18.89 26.24
C GLY A 226 -15.32 -17.51 26.86
N ARG A 227 -16.15 -17.47 27.92
CA ARG A 227 -16.75 -16.31 28.62
C ARG A 227 -15.75 -15.26 29.17
N PRO A 228 -16.19 -14.02 29.45
CA PRO A 228 -15.32 -12.87 29.73
C PRO A 228 -14.91 -12.79 31.20
N VAL A 229 -13.69 -12.32 31.44
CA VAL A 229 -13.22 -11.83 32.75
C VAL A 229 -13.17 -10.30 32.66
N TYR A 230 -13.85 -9.63 33.60
CA TYR A 230 -13.77 -8.19 33.80
C TYR A 230 -12.39 -7.79 34.35
N GLY A 231 -11.85 -6.67 33.86
CA GLY A 231 -10.87 -5.85 34.59
C GLY A 231 -9.39 -6.11 34.32
N ALA A 232 -8.85 -5.47 33.27
CA ALA A 232 -7.47 -5.00 33.24
C ALA A 232 -7.42 -3.80 32.27
N GLY A 233 -7.45 -2.58 32.83
CA GLY A 233 -7.33 -1.35 32.05
C GLY A 233 -5.99 -1.33 31.33
N MET A 234 -6.02 -1.17 30.01
CA MET A 234 -4.80 -1.07 29.20
C MET A 234 -4.05 0.21 29.61
N GLN A 235 -2.72 0.15 29.73
CA GLN A 235 -1.91 1.33 29.99
C GLN A 235 -1.14 1.75 28.74
N GLY A 236 -0.96 3.06 28.59
CA GLY A 236 -0.20 3.63 27.50
C GLY A 236 0.36 5.01 27.82
N THR A 237 1.28 5.46 26.98
CA THR A 237 1.97 6.74 27.10
C THR A 237 1.50 7.69 26.00
N VAL A 238 1.20 8.94 26.33
CA VAL A 238 0.75 9.95 25.35
C VAL A 238 1.84 10.18 24.30
N ALA A 239 1.59 9.70 23.10
CA ALA A 239 2.44 9.88 21.93
C ALA A 239 2.10 11.18 21.20
N THR A 240 0.81 11.53 21.14
CA THR A 240 0.33 12.81 20.63
C THR A 240 -0.91 13.28 21.41
N PHE A 241 -1.08 14.60 21.53
CA PHE A 241 -2.31 15.20 22.05
C PHE A 241 -2.53 16.57 21.41
N ASP A 242 -3.72 16.77 20.86
CA ASP A 242 -4.16 18.04 20.29
C ASP A 242 -5.13 18.70 21.27
N ALA A 243 -4.75 19.87 21.81
CA ALA A 243 -5.54 20.55 22.83
C ALA A 243 -6.82 21.22 22.28
N GLN A 244 -6.89 21.49 20.97
CA GLN A 244 -8.04 22.17 20.35
C GLN A 244 -9.18 21.19 20.08
N SER A 245 -8.86 20.07 19.44
CA SER A 245 -9.78 18.97 19.13
C SER A 245 -9.93 17.97 20.29
N ARG A 246 -9.04 18.05 21.30
CA ARG A 246 -9.04 17.19 22.50
C ARG A 246 -8.87 15.70 22.17
N THR A 247 -8.26 15.40 21.02
CA THR A 247 -7.94 14.04 20.57
C THR A 247 -6.45 13.74 20.78
N GLY A 248 -6.09 12.46 20.80
CA GLY A 248 -4.69 12.08 20.91
C GLY A 248 -4.46 10.60 20.65
N VAL A 249 -3.19 10.21 20.70
CA VAL A 249 -2.74 8.83 20.52
C VAL A 249 -1.94 8.41 21.74
N LEU A 250 -2.26 7.23 22.26
CA LEU A 250 -1.46 6.55 23.26
C LEU A 250 -0.62 5.47 22.60
N LEU A 251 0.65 5.39 22.98
CA LEU A 251 1.47 4.21 22.73
C LEU A 251 1.27 3.25 23.90
N LEU A 252 0.57 2.14 23.67
CA LEU A 252 0.38 1.09 24.67
C LEU A 252 1.70 0.40 25.00
N ASP A 253 1.76 -0.26 26.15
CA ASP A 253 2.98 -0.96 26.61
C ASP A 253 3.43 -2.09 25.64
N ASP A 254 2.54 -2.60 24.79
CA ASP A 254 2.85 -3.59 23.74
C ASP A 254 3.35 -2.96 22.42
N GLY A 255 3.48 -1.63 22.37
CA GLY A 255 3.90 -0.87 21.20
C GLY A 255 2.77 -0.49 20.25
N THR A 256 1.51 -0.82 20.56
CA THR A 256 0.36 -0.46 19.73
C THR A 256 0.00 1.01 19.90
N GLU A 257 -0.17 1.73 18.79
CA GLU A 257 -0.78 3.06 18.81
C GLU A 257 -2.30 2.96 18.94
N LEU A 258 -2.84 3.52 20.01
CA LEU A 258 -4.26 3.56 20.32
C LEU A 258 -4.77 5.01 20.28
N PRO A 259 -5.53 5.41 19.24
CA PRO A 259 -6.18 6.70 19.20
C PRO A 259 -7.32 6.77 20.21
N PHE A 260 -7.46 7.91 20.89
CA PHE A 260 -8.64 8.20 21.71
C PHE A 260 -9.38 9.45 21.20
N PRO A 261 -10.72 9.39 21.11
CA PRO A 261 -11.54 10.52 20.69
C PRO A 261 -11.73 11.53 21.83
N ALA A 262 -12.17 12.75 21.48
CA ALA A 262 -12.44 13.83 22.43
C ALA A 262 -13.34 13.40 23.60
N ARG A 263 -14.40 12.64 23.30
CA ARG A 263 -15.32 12.09 24.31
C ARG A 263 -14.64 11.29 25.41
N ALA A 264 -13.57 10.55 25.08
CA ALA A 264 -12.83 9.74 26.05
C ALA A 264 -11.92 10.61 26.93
N PHE A 265 -11.38 11.67 26.36
CA PHE A 265 -10.64 12.69 27.12
C PHE A 265 -11.58 13.50 28.01
N ASP A 266 -12.76 13.88 27.54
CA ASP A 266 -13.73 14.65 28.32
C ASP A 266 -14.25 13.87 29.54
N ALA A 267 -14.44 12.56 29.38
CA ALA A 267 -14.79 11.66 30.48
C ALA A 267 -13.69 11.54 31.56
N SER A 268 -12.45 12.00 31.29
CA SER A 268 -11.33 11.90 32.24
C SER A 268 -11.37 12.93 33.37
N GLY A 269 -11.98 14.10 33.13
CA GLY A 269 -11.86 15.28 33.99
C GLY A 269 -10.51 16.01 33.89
N LEU A 270 -9.59 15.56 33.03
CA LEU A 270 -8.29 16.18 32.78
C LEU A 270 -8.46 17.41 31.89
N ARG A 271 -7.62 18.43 32.11
CA ARG A 271 -7.63 19.68 31.33
C ARG A 271 -6.65 19.67 30.17
N LEU A 272 -5.53 18.97 30.32
CA LEU A 272 -4.45 18.88 29.34
C LEU A 272 -3.71 17.54 29.51
N LEU A 273 -3.12 17.04 28.43
CA LEU A 273 -2.13 15.96 28.46
C LEU A 273 -0.78 16.46 27.95
N ARG A 274 0.28 15.91 28.50
CA ARG A 274 1.66 16.12 28.03
C ARG A 274 2.12 14.88 27.28
N LEU A 275 2.98 15.09 26.29
CA LEU A 275 3.71 13.99 25.65
C LEU A 275 4.52 13.23 26.71
N GLY A 276 4.56 11.91 26.61
CA GLY A 276 5.23 11.06 27.60
C GLY A 276 4.40 10.79 28.87
N GLN A 277 3.20 11.38 29.00
CA GLN A 277 2.35 11.17 30.18
C GLN A 277 1.69 9.79 30.14
N ARG A 278 1.75 9.04 31.25
CA ARG A 278 1.19 7.69 31.35
C ARG A 278 -0.30 7.75 31.73
N LEU A 279 -1.14 7.03 30.99
CA LEU A 279 -2.59 6.95 31.19
C LEU A 279 -3.06 5.49 31.26
N THR A 280 -4.18 5.29 31.95
CA THR A 280 -4.99 4.07 31.91
C THR A 280 -6.15 4.29 30.94
N VAL A 281 -6.44 3.27 30.13
CA VAL A 281 -7.45 3.29 29.09
C VAL A 281 -8.59 2.36 29.47
N HIS A 282 -9.81 2.88 29.38
CA HIS A 282 -11.04 2.15 29.55
C HIS A 282 -11.72 2.02 28.20
N THR A 283 -12.07 0.79 27.82
CA THR A 283 -12.76 0.48 26.57
C THR A 283 -14.15 -0.07 26.84
N ASP A 284 -15.07 0.16 25.92
CA ASP A 284 -16.36 -0.53 25.90
C ASP A 284 -16.21 -2.00 25.42
N PRO A 285 -17.28 -2.82 25.48
CA PRO A 285 -17.25 -4.20 25.00
C PRO A 285 -16.92 -4.38 23.51
N ASP A 286 -17.08 -3.33 22.70
CA ASP A 286 -16.77 -3.32 21.27
C ASP A 286 -15.33 -2.86 20.99
N GLY A 287 -14.55 -2.57 22.05
CA GLY A 287 -13.15 -2.15 21.98
C GLY A 287 -12.94 -0.64 21.75
N GLY A 288 -14.01 0.15 21.77
CA GLY A 288 -13.95 1.61 21.65
C GLY A 288 -13.41 2.27 22.92
N VAL A 289 -12.47 3.20 22.78
CA VAL A 289 -11.95 3.96 23.95
C VAL A 289 -13.04 4.91 24.46
N VAL A 290 -13.47 4.68 25.69
CA VAL A 290 -14.53 5.47 26.35
C VAL A 290 -14.01 6.43 27.41
N ARG A 291 -12.82 6.17 27.97
CA ARG A 291 -12.20 7.05 28.98
C ARG A 291 -10.69 6.83 29.06
N VAL A 292 -9.93 7.90 29.25
CA VAL A 292 -8.51 7.84 29.63
C VAL A 292 -8.32 8.46 31.02
N THR A 293 -7.59 7.85 31.94
CA THR A 293 -7.38 8.41 33.30
C THR A 293 -5.91 8.37 33.70
N LEU A 294 -5.50 9.21 34.65
CA LEU A 294 -4.19 9.04 35.28
C LEU A 294 -4.19 7.75 36.11
N PRO A 295 -3.09 6.97 36.16
CA PRO A 295 -3.01 5.74 36.96
C PRO A 295 -3.31 5.93 38.46
N THR A 296 -3.21 7.15 38.97
CA THR A 296 -3.51 7.53 40.36
C THR A 296 -4.95 7.94 40.60
N MET A 297 -5.76 8.07 39.55
CA MET A 297 -7.18 8.41 39.63
C MET A 297 -7.99 7.15 39.30
N VAL A 298 -8.39 6.41 40.34
CA VAL A 298 -9.34 5.30 40.26
C VAL A 298 -10.75 5.83 40.41
#